data_AF-A0A2W6P3Z8-F1
#
_entry.id   AF-A0A2W6P3Z8-F1
#
_cell.length_a   1.000
_cell.length_b   1.000
_cell.length_c   1.000
_cell.angle_alpha   90.00
_cell.angle_beta   90.00
_cell.angle_gamma   90.00
#
_symmetry.space_group_name_H-M   'P 1'
#
loop_
_entity.id
_entity.type
_entity.pdbx_description
1 polymer ?
#
loop_
_entity_poly.entity_id
_entity_poly.type
_entity_poly.pdbx_seq_one_letter_code
_entity_poly.pdbx_strand_id
1 'polypeptide(L)'
;MTQFNPVDHPHRRYNPLTGQWILVSPHRAKRPWQGAQETPAKQVLPAHDPDCFLCAGNVRVTGDKNPDYTGTYVFTNDFAALMSDTPDAPESNDPLMRCQSARGTSRGICFSPDHSKTLPELSVAALTEIVKTWQEQTAELGKTYP
;
A
#
# COMPACT_ATOMS: atom_id res chain seq x y z
N MET A 1 20.78 -6.34 43.46
CA MET A 1 20.11 -5.62 42.35
C MET A 1 19.42 -6.65 41.48
N THR A 2 18.19 -6.38 41.03
CA THR A 2 17.49 -7.28 40.11
C THR A 2 18.15 -7.21 38.73
N GLN A 3 18.42 -8.36 38.11
CA GLN A 3 19.00 -8.40 36.77
C GLN A 3 17.98 -7.90 35.75
N PHE A 4 18.44 -7.16 34.74
CA PHE A 4 17.59 -6.76 33.63
C PHE A 4 17.08 -8.00 32.87
N ASN A 5 15.76 -8.09 32.68
CA ASN A 5 15.12 -9.11 31.84
C ASN A 5 14.29 -8.42 30.74
N PRO A 6 14.67 -8.51 29.45
CA PRO A 6 13.93 -7.86 28.37
C PRO A 6 12.52 -8.45 28.15
N VAL A 7 12.23 -9.64 28.71
CA VAL A 7 10.89 -10.24 28.68
C VAL A 7 9.91 -9.47 29.59
N ASP A 8 10.41 -8.83 30.65
CA ASP A 8 9.56 -8.17 31.66
C ASP A 8 9.79 -6.67 31.77
N HIS A 9 11.02 -6.21 31.55
CA HIS A 9 11.42 -4.84 31.78
C HIS A 9 11.27 -4.00 30.51
N PRO A 10 10.70 -2.78 30.63
CA PRO A 10 10.67 -1.84 29.53
C PRO A 10 12.06 -1.54 28.99
N HIS A 11 12.18 -1.47 27.67
CA HIS A 11 13.43 -1.18 26.99
C HIS A 11 13.15 -0.56 25.63
N ARG A 12 14.19 -0.03 24.99
CA ARG A 12 14.10 0.45 23.61
C ARG A 12 14.94 -0.43 22.69
N ARG A 13 14.44 -0.67 21.48
CA ARG A 13 15.19 -1.33 20.40
C ARG A 13 15.41 -0.34 19.28
N TYR A 14 16.63 -0.23 18.80
CA TYR A 14 16.99 0.68 17.70
C TYR A 14 16.64 0.04 16.35
N ASN A 15 16.03 0.82 15.46
CA ASN A 15 15.79 0.46 14.07
C ASN A 15 16.83 1.18 13.19
N PRO A 16 17.80 0.45 12.60
CA PRO A 16 18.85 1.07 11.78
C PRO A 16 18.35 1.59 10.43
N LEU A 17 17.20 1.12 9.92
CA LEU A 17 16.64 1.63 8.67
C LEU A 17 16.06 3.04 8.82
N THR A 18 15.54 3.39 10.01
CA THR A 18 14.91 4.69 10.25
C THR A 18 15.73 5.60 11.18
N GLY A 19 16.75 5.07 11.84
CA GLY A 19 17.54 5.80 12.83
C GLY A 19 16.80 6.08 14.14
N GLN A 20 15.67 5.39 14.39
CA GLN A 20 14.79 5.65 15.52
C GLN A 20 14.75 4.48 16.50
N TRP A 21 14.22 4.73 17.69
CA TRP A 21 14.05 3.72 18.71
C TRP A 21 12.57 3.42 18.94
N ILE A 22 12.26 2.15 19.16
CA ILE A 22 10.92 1.67 19.49
C ILE A 22 10.90 1.31 20.97
N LEU A 23 9.93 1.86 21.71
CA LEU A 23 9.69 1.50 23.11
C LEU A 23 8.94 0.17 23.19
N VAL A 24 9.50 -0.77 23.94
CA VAL A 24 8.89 -2.06 24.27
C VAL A 24 8.45 -2.02 25.72
N SER A 25 7.15 -2.18 25.97
CA SER A 25 6.56 -2.31 27.31
C SER A 25 5.85 -3.67 27.41
N PRO A 26 6.53 -4.75 27.84
CA PRO A 26 6.05 -6.12 27.65
C PRO A 26 4.65 -6.42 28.20
N HIS A 27 4.30 -5.77 29.31
CA HIS A 27 3.04 -6.02 30.02
C HIS A 27 1.92 -5.02 29.66
N ARG A 28 2.15 -4.11 28.71
CA ARG A 28 1.25 -2.96 28.46
C ARG A 28 -0.17 -3.37 28.03
N ALA A 29 -0.28 -4.45 27.26
CA ALA A 29 -1.56 -4.97 26.77
C ALA A 29 -2.42 -5.64 27.87
N LYS A 30 -1.89 -5.85 29.08
CA LYS A 30 -2.67 -6.35 30.23
C LYS A 30 -3.65 -5.31 30.79
N ARG A 31 -3.52 -4.03 30.39
CA ARG A 31 -4.45 -2.98 30.80
C ARG A 31 -5.85 -3.27 30.23
N PRO A 32 -6.92 -3.09 31.01
CA PRO A 32 -8.29 -3.19 30.49
C PRO A 32 -8.50 -2.31 29.24
N TRP A 33 -9.11 -2.89 28.22
CA TRP A 33 -9.49 -2.19 26.99
C TRP A 33 -11.00 -1.92 26.97
N GLN A 34 -11.36 -0.63 26.93
CA GLN A 34 -12.75 -0.15 26.78
C GLN A 34 -12.88 0.81 25.59
N GLY A 35 -11.92 0.75 24.66
CA GLY A 35 -11.87 1.58 23.47
C GLY A 35 -12.66 0.98 22.31
N ALA A 36 -12.27 1.37 21.11
CA ALA A 36 -12.85 0.87 19.86
C ALA A 36 -12.81 -0.66 19.78
N GLN A 37 -13.85 -1.24 19.17
CA GLN A 37 -13.85 -2.62 18.72
C GLN A 37 -13.90 -2.59 17.20
N GLU A 38 -12.97 -3.31 16.58
CA GLU A 38 -12.90 -3.38 15.12
C GLU A 38 -14.03 -4.25 14.57
N THR A 39 -14.60 -3.83 13.45
CA THR A 39 -15.57 -4.63 12.70
C THR A 39 -14.80 -5.63 11.83
N PRO A 40 -14.96 -6.94 12.03
CA PRO A 40 -14.33 -7.94 11.15
C PRO A 40 -14.80 -7.76 9.71
N ALA A 41 -13.92 -7.98 8.75
CA ALA A 41 -14.28 -7.97 7.34
C ALA A 41 -15.33 -9.05 7.02
N LYS A 42 -16.14 -8.81 5.98
CA LYS A 42 -17.11 -9.80 5.49
C LYS A 42 -16.36 -11.03 4.97
N GLN A 43 -16.79 -12.22 5.42
CA GLN A 43 -16.11 -13.47 5.10
C GLN A 43 -16.43 -14.00 3.69
N VAL A 44 -17.51 -13.54 3.06
CA VAL A 44 -17.95 -14.03 1.74
C VAL A 44 -18.20 -12.84 0.82
N LEU A 45 -17.38 -12.74 -0.23
CA LEU A 45 -17.53 -11.81 -1.34
C LEU A 45 -17.70 -12.62 -2.63
N PRO A 46 -18.38 -12.10 -3.66
CA PRO A 46 -18.46 -12.78 -4.94
C PRO A 46 -17.12 -12.73 -5.67
N ALA A 47 -16.85 -13.70 -6.54
CA ALA A 47 -15.64 -13.67 -7.37
C ALA A 47 -15.66 -12.53 -8.39
N HIS A 48 -16.85 -12.05 -8.77
CA HIS A 48 -17.05 -10.85 -9.58
C HIS A 48 -18.20 -10.05 -9.00
N ASP A 49 -17.96 -8.77 -8.75
CA ASP A 49 -18.97 -7.82 -8.32
C ASP A 49 -19.28 -6.88 -9.49
N PRO A 50 -20.52 -6.85 -10.01
CA PRO A 50 -20.90 -6.03 -11.17
C PRO A 50 -20.79 -4.52 -10.92
N ASP A 51 -20.80 -4.09 -9.65
CA ASP A 51 -20.72 -2.68 -9.26
C ASP A 51 -19.29 -2.26 -8.89
N CYS A 52 -18.34 -3.21 -8.83
CA CYS A 52 -16.97 -2.92 -8.47
C CYS A 52 -16.19 -2.28 -9.63
N PHE A 53 -15.64 -1.09 -9.40
CA PHE A 53 -14.82 -0.36 -10.38
C PHE A 53 -13.49 -1.05 -10.79
N LEU A 54 -13.08 -2.10 -10.07
CA LEU A 54 -11.83 -2.81 -10.31
C LEU A 54 -12.02 -4.19 -10.95
N CYS A 55 -13.25 -4.71 -10.98
CA CYS A 55 -13.53 -6.01 -11.59
C CYS A 55 -13.33 -5.98 -13.11
N ALA A 56 -12.95 -7.14 -13.66
CA ALA A 56 -12.78 -7.32 -15.09
C ALA A 56 -14.08 -7.01 -15.85
N GLY A 57 -13.96 -6.35 -16.99
CA GLY A 57 -15.10 -5.97 -17.84
C GLY A 57 -15.98 -4.83 -17.31
N ASN A 58 -15.78 -4.38 -16.07
CA ASN A 58 -16.58 -3.30 -15.47
C ASN A 58 -16.10 -1.91 -15.90
N VAL A 59 -16.99 -0.94 -15.77
CA VAL A 59 -16.71 0.47 -16.02
C VAL A 59 -16.18 1.11 -14.74
N ARG A 60 -15.05 1.82 -14.81
CA ARG A 60 -14.49 2.60 -13.71
C ARG A 60 -15.33 3.86 -13.47
N VAL A 61 -15.10 4.53 -12.35
CA VAL A 61 -15.83 5.75 -11.97
C VAL A 61 -15.72 6.87 -13.02
N THR A 62 -14.65 6.89 -13.81
CA THR A 62 -14.40 7.85 -14.89
C THR A 62 -15.08 7.50 -16.22
N GLY A 63 -15.73 6.34 -16.32
CA GLY A 63 -16.36 5.86 -17.55
C GLY A 63 -15.49 4.93 -18.40
N ASP A 64 -14.20 4.78 -18.07
CA ASP A 64 -13.31 3.84 -18.75
C ASP A 64 -13.70 2.39 -18.45
N LYS A 65 -13.67 1.52 -19.47
CA LYS A 65 -13.94 0.09 -19.29
C LYS A 65 -12.65 -0.68 -18.98
N ASN A 66 -12.65 -1.44 -17.90
CA ASN A 66 -11.59 -2.41 -17.62
C ASN A 66 -11.61 -3.52 -18.70
N PRO A 67 -10.44 -4.01 -19.13
CA PRO A 67 -10.38 -5.18 -19.98
C PRO A 67 -10.97 -6.41 -19.27
N ASP A 68 -11.31 -7.44 -20.05
CA ASP A 68 -11.68 -8.76 -19.53
C ASP A 68 -10.41 -9.52 -19.09
N TYR A 69 -9.67 -8.95 -18.15
CA TYR A 69 -8.38 -9.46 -17.70
C TYR A 69 -8.53 -10.75 -16.88
N THR A 70 -7.56 -11.65 -17.00
CA THR A 70 -7.59 -12.97 -16.31
C THR A 70 -6.47 -13.15 -15.29
N GLY A 71 -5.51 -12.21 -15.25
CA GLY A 71 -4.38 -12.19 -14.31
C GLY A 71 -4.27 -10.85 -13.60
N THR A 72 -3.06 -10.34 -13.45
CA THR A 72 -2.84 -8.98 -12.96
C THR A 72 -3.28 -7.94 -13.98
N TYR A 73 -3.83 -6.83 -13.52
CA TYR A 73 -4.17 -5.68 -14.37
C TYR A 73 -3.64 -4.40 -13.76
N VAL A 74 -2.94 -3.60 -14.58
CA VAL A 74 -2.39 -2.30 -14.18
C VAL A 74 -3.00 -1.20 -15.01
N PHE A 75 -3.35 -0.10 -14.37
CA PHE A 75 -3.87 1.10 -15.01
C PHE A 75 -3.33 2.35 -14.32
N THR A 76 -3.24 3.46 -15.05
CA THR A 76 -2.96 4.76 -14.42
C THR A 76 -4.17 5.17 -13.57
N ASN A 77 -3.92 5.53 -12.33
CA ASN A 77 -4.97 5.87 -11.38
C ASN A 77 -5.76 7.08 -11.88
N ASP A 78 -7.10 6.96 -11.88
CA ASP A 78 -8.04 7.99 -12.31
C ASP A 78 -7.87 9.30 -11.51
N PHE A 79 -7.37 9.22 -10.28
CA PHE A 79 -7.07 10.34 -9.38
C PHE A 79 -5.63 10.25 -8.88
N ALA A 80 -4.67 10.25 -9.80
CA ALA A 80 -3.25 10.16 -9.45
C ALA A 80 -2.80 11.29 -8.51
N ALA A 81 -2.01 10.95 -7.49
CA ALA A 81 -1.51 11.90 -6.50
C ALA A 81 -0.35 12.77 -7.03
N LEU A 82 0.26 12.35 -8.14
CA LEU A 82 1.37 13.01 -8.81
C LEU A 82 1.11 12.99 -10.32
N MET A 83 1.48 14.07 -11.00
CA MET A 83 1.43 14.17 -12.46
C MET A 83 2.85 14.38 -13.01
N SER A 84 3.09 13.88 -14.23
CA SER A 84 4.41 13.95 -14.86
C SER A 84 4.79 15.37 -15.27
N ASP A 85 3.79 16.19 -15.57
CA ASP A 85 3.89 17.54 -16.12
C ASP A 85 3.61 18.63 -15.06
N THR A 86 3.58 18.28 -13.78
CA THR A 86 3.43 19.26 -12.70
C THR A 86 4.55 20.31 -12.81
N PRO A 87 4.22 21.61 -12.83
CA PRO A 87 5.21 22.68 -12.94
C PRO A 87 6.10 22.72 -11.70
N ASP A 88 7.27 23.33 -11.84
CA ASP A 88 8.19 23.47 -10.73
C ASP A 88 7.63 24.43 -9.66
N ALA A 89 7.78 24.03 -8.40
CA ALA A 89 7.48 24.88 -7.25
C ALA A 89 8.59 25.93 -7.08
N PRO A 90 8.28 27.13 -6.55
CA PRO A 90 9.29 28.16 -6.34
C PRO A 90 10.33 27.71 -5.31
N GLU A 91 11.61 27.82 -5.67
CA GLU A 91 12.70 27.58 -4.75
C GLU A 91 12.77 28.68 -3.67
N SER A 92 13.02 28.28 -2.43
CA SER A 92 13.15 29.19 -1.28
C SER A 92 14.30 28.76 -0.39
N ASN A 93 15.06 29.75 0.09
CA ASN A 93 16.08 29.58 1.12
C ASN A 93 15.56 29.88 2.53
N ASP A 94 14.24 30.07 2.69
CA ASP A 94 13.65 30.28 4.02
C ASP A 94 13.86 29.02 4.89
N PRO A 95 14.47 29.16 6.07
CA PRO A 95 14.79 28.01 6.92
C PRO A 95 13.57 27.40 7.63
N LEU A 96 12.41 28.07 7.60
CA LEU A 96 11.18 27.64 8.26
C LEU A 96 10.09 27.23 7.26
N MET A 97 9.92 28.01 6.18
CA MET A 97 8.84 27.82 5.21
C MET A 97 9.38 27.56 3.80
N ARG A 98 9.50 26.28 3.45
CA ARG A 98 10.00 25.82 2.14
C ARG A 98 9.07 24.79 1.51
N CYS A 99 9.01 24.78 0.18
CA CYS A 99 8.36 23.76 -0.62
C CYS A 99 9.34 23.24 -1.69
N GLN A 100 9.02 22.09 -2.29
CA GLN A 100 9.80 21.49 -3.37
C GLN A 100 8.87 20.94 -4.43
N SER A 101 9.32 20.93 -5.70
CA SER A 101 8.61 20.28 -6.80
C SER A 101 8.42 18.79 -6.51
N ALA A 102 7.26 18.24 -6.90
CA ALA A 102 6.99 16.82 -6.86
C ALA A 102 6.30 16.40 -8.17
N ARG A 103 6.92 15.47 -8.89
CA ARG A 103 6.41 14.90 -10.15
C ARG A 103 6.44 13.39 -10.06
N GLY A 104 5.55 12.75 -10.80
CA GLY A 104 5.40 11.30 -10.74
C GLY A 104 4.16 10.82 -11.49
N THR A 105 3.75 9.60 -11.16
CA THR A 105 2.47 9.04 -11.57
C THR A 105 1.96 8.12 -10.47
N SER A 106 0.70 7.72 -10.54
CA SER A 106 0.14 6.71 -9.65
C SER A 106 -0.56 5.66 -10.50
N ARG A 107 -0.30 4.38 -10.21
CA ARG A 107 -0.93 3.25 -10.91
C ARG A 107 -1.68 2.37 -9.92
N GLY A 108 -2.85 1.88 -10.32
CA GLY A 108 -3.58 0.82 -9.62
C GLY A 108 -3.13 -0.54 -10.15
N ILE A 109 -3.06 -1.54 -9.26
CA ILE A 109 -2.83 -2.94 -9.62
C ILE A 109 -3.94 -3.82 -9.05
N CYS A 110 -4.70 -4.47 -9.91
CA CYS A 110 -5.56 -5.59 -9.53
C CYS A 110 -4.72 -6.87 -9.57
N PHE A 111 -4.74 -7.65 -8.48
CA PHE A 111 -3.92 -8.86 -8.36
C PHE A 111 -4.45 -10.04 -9.16
N SER A 112 -5.76 -10.12 -9.32
CA SER A 112 -6.47 -11.14 -10.10
C SER A 112 -7.88 -10.63 -10.42
N PRO A 113 -8.63 -11.25 -11.36
CA PRO A 113 -10.02 -10.89 -11.60
C PRO A 113 -10.96 -11.33 -10.48
N ASP A 114 -10.50 -12.20 -9.56
CA ASP A 114 -11.30 -12.74 -8.47
C ASP A 114 -11.37 -11.74 -7.31
N HIS A 115 -12.51 -11.05 -7.21
CA HIS A 115 -12.81 -10.04 -6.19
C HIS A 115 -12.87 -10.62 -4.76
N SER A 116 -13.06 -11.94 -4.64
CA SER A 116 -13.22 -12.60 -3.34
C SER A 116 -11.89 -13.01 -2.70
N LYS A 117 -10.80 -13.07 -3.48
CA LYS A 117 -9.52 -13.64 -3.01
C LYS A 117 -8.50 -12.59 -2.64
N THR A 118 -7.87 -12.83 -1.49
CA THR A 118 -6.70 -12.11 -1.00
C THR A 118 -5.40 -12.86 -1.31
N LEU A 119 -4.24 -12.23 -1.12
CA LEU A 119 -2.93 -12.83 -1.44
C LEU A 119 -2.72 -14.25 -0.87
N PRO A 120 -3.09 -14.57 0.40
CA PRO A 120 -2.93 -15.91 0.94
C PRO A 120 -3.81 -16.99 0.28
N GLU A 121 -4.85 -16.60 -0.46
CA GLU A 121 -5.80 -17.49 -1.13
C GLU A 121 -5.45 -17.70 -2.62
N LEU A 122 -4.50 -16.94 -3.13
CA LEU A 122 -4.00 -17.08 -4.50
C LEU A 122 -3.00 -18.23 -4.59
N SER A 123 -2.95 -18.86 -5.76
CA SER A 123 -1.93 -19.87 -6.04
C SER A 123 -0.54 -19.25 -6.10
N VAL A 124 0.49 -20.05 -5.83
CA VAL A 124 1.89 -19.61 -5.97
C VAL A 124 2.19 -19.10 -7.39
N ALA A 125 1.56 -19.67 -8.41
CA ALA A 125 1.68 -19.21 -9.80
C ALA A 125 1.12 -17.79 -9.97
N ALA A 126 -0.07 -17.51 -9.42
CA ALA A 126 -0.66 -16.17 -9.46
C ALA A 126 0.18 -15.15 -8.66
N LEU A 127 0.71 -15.55 -7.50
CA LEU A 127 1.64 -14.72 -6.72
C LEU A 127 2.94 -14.43 -7.48
N THR A 128 3.44 -15.39 -8.25
CA THR A 128 4.62 -15.20 -9.10
C THR A 128 4.36 -14.16 -10.19
N GLU A 129 3.18 -14.19 -10.84
CA GLU A 129 2.79 -13.16 -11.80
C GLU A 129 2.66 -11.78 -11.14
N ILE A 130 2.14 -11.68 -9.91
CA ILE A 130 2.12 -10.41 -9.16
C ILE A 130 3.53 -9.86 -8.93
N VAL A 131 4.47 -10.69 -8.51
CA VAL A 131 5.87 -10.28 -8.34
C VAL A 131 6.48 -9.85 -9.66
N LYS A 132 6.21 -10.57 -10.74
CA LYS A 132 6.67 -10.21 -12.09
C LYS A 132 6.09 -8.86 -12.53
N THR A 133 4.81 -8.60 -12.27
CA THR A 133 4.22 -7.27 -12.51
C THR A 133 4.93 -6.20 -11.71
N TRP A 134 5.26 -6.41 -10.44
CA TRP A 134 6.04 -5.43 -9.67
C TRP A 134 7.41 -5.17 -10.28
N GLN A 135 8.10 -6.22 -10.76
CA GLN A 135 9.39 -6.08 -11.45
C GLN A 135 9.27 -5.24 -12.72
N GLU A 136 8.27 -5.54 -13.55
CA GLU A 136 7.99 -4.81 -14.80
C GLU A 136 7.67 -3.34 -14.53
N GLN A 137 6.77 -3.07 -13.57
CA GLN A 137 6.36 -1.70 -13.23
C GLN A 137 7.51 -0.90 -12.63
N THR A 138 8.34 -1.52 -11.77
CA THR A 138 9.52 -0.86 -11.20
C THR A 138 10.57 -0.58 -12.29
N ALA A 139 10.84 -1.55 -13.15
CA ALA A 139 11.82 -1.40 -14.24
C ALA A 139 11.38 -0.39 -15.29
N GLU A 140 10.07 -0.22 -15.52
CA GLU A 140 9.53 0.81 -16.38
C GLU A 140 9.62 2.19 -15.72
N LEU A 141 9.03 2.36 -14.54
CA LEU A 141 8.91 3.65 -13.88
C LEU A 141 10.26 4.20 -13.42
N GLY A 142 11.17 3.33 -12.96
CA GLY A 142 12.52 3.72 -12.53
C GLY A 142 13.43 4.23 -13.65
N LYS A 143 13.02 4.12 -14.93
CA LYS A 143 13.72 4.78 -16.05
C LYS A 143 13.42 6.29 -16.11
N THR A 144 12.28 6.70 -15.56
CA THR A 144 11.74 8.06 -15.70
C THR A 144 11.74 8.80 -14.37
N TYR A 145 11.41 8.10 -13.29
CA TYR A 145 11.26 8.68 -11.96
C TYR A 145 12.38 8.18 -11.03
N PRO A 146 12.99 9.07 -10.22
CA PRO A 146 14.09 8.74 -9.32
C PRO A 146 13.67 7.89 -8.11
#